data_AF-A0A0A1MTQ5-F1
#
_entry.id   AF-A0A0A1MTQ5-F1
#
_cell.length_a   1.000
_cell.length_b   1.000
_cell.length_c   1.000
_cell.angle_alpha   90.00
_cell.angle_beta   90.00
_cell.angle_gamma   90.00
#
_symmetry.space_group_name_H-M   'P 1'
#
loop_
_entity.id
_entity.type
_entity.pdbx_description
1 polymer ?
#
loop_
_entity_poly.entity_id
_entity_poly.type
_entity_poly.pdbx_seq_one_letter_code
_entity_poly.pdbx_strand_id
1 'polypeptide(L)'
;MGIDTASSDLDMIMEVHHLQDFAKIIHNYYGSYSGFRLKNKTIRGKPIVKANFTYQEFEFELFGQPQPVAEQYAYLHMIIEKYLLDEHPLWKSKIFALKEEGLKTEQAFCAMLGLTGDPYEALIDYGRKRQII
;
A
#
# COMPACT_ATOMS: atom_id res chain seq x y z
N MET A 1 8.51 3.95 5.73
CA MET A 1 9.87 3.76 5.16
C MET A 1 10.71 5.05 5.16
N GLY A 2 10.31 6.07 5.93
CA GLY A 2 11.06 7.33 6.02
C GLY A 2 10.97 8.19 4.76
N ILE A 3 10.11 7.81 3.81
CA ILE A 3 9.69 8.56 2.63
C ILE A 3 8.21 8.98 2.74
N ASP A 4 7.65 8.86 3.94
CA ASP A 4 6.27 9.16 4.27
C ASP A 4 6.14 10.68 4.46
N THR A 5 5.08 11.29 3.90
CA THR A 5 4.81 12.73 4.00
C THR A 5 4.20 13.08 5.36
N ALA A 6 4.13 14.37 5.71
CA ALA A 6 3.69 14.84 7.04
C ALA A 6 2.24 14.48 7.42
N SER A 7 1.37 14.17 6.46
CA SER A 7 0.08 13.51 6.69
C SER A 7 0.32 11.98 6.74
N SER A 8 0.53 11.45 7.94
CA SER A 8 0.77 10.00 8.08
C SER A 8 -0.55 9.24 8.04
N ASP A 9 -0.88 8.71 6.87
CA ASP A 9 -1.89 7.67 6.72
C ASP A 9 -1.31 6.36 7.32
N LEU A 10 -2.09 5.68 8.14
CA LEU A 10 -1.72 4.37 8.68
C LEU A 10 -2.45 3.28 7.90
N ASP A 11 -1.75 2.68 6.96
CA ASP A 11 -2.24 1.55 6.17
C ASP A 11 -2.03 0.23 6.93
N MET A 12 -3.10 -0.54 7.08
CA MET A 12 -3.07 -1.91 7.60
C MET A 12 -3.66 -2.87 6.59
N ILE A 13 -2.82 -3.78 6.10
CA ILE A 13 -3.23 -4.88 5.23
C ILE A 13 -3.45 -6.15 6.03
N MET A 14 -4.47 -6.92 5.66
CA MET A 14 -4.87 -8.12 6.39
C MET A 14 -5.27 -9.24 5.43
N GLU A 15 -4.96 -10.46 5.82
CA GLU A 15 -5.55 -11.66 5.20
C GLU A 15 -6.94 -11.89 5.81
N VAL A 16 -7.97 -11.84 4.96
CA VAL A 16 -9.37 -11.95 5.37
C VAL A 16 -10.14 -12.79 4.37
N HIS A 17 -10.56 -13.98 4.79
CA HIS A 17 -11.37 -14.89 3.96
C HIS A 17 -12.89 -14.62 4.07
N HIS A 18 -13.35 -14.19 5.24
CA HIS A 18 -14.77 -13.90 5.50
C HIS A 18 -15.07 -12.40 5.41
N LEU A 19 -14.98 -11.84 4.20
CA LEU A 19 -15.05 -10.40 3.96
C LEU A 19 -16.36 -9.74 4.45
N GLN A 20 -17.51 -10.43 4.35
CA GLN A 20 -18.78 -9.88 4.81
C GLN A 20 -18.82 -9.70 6.33
N ASP A 21 -18.30 -10.68 7.07
CA ASP A 21 -18.28 -10.62 8.54
C ASP A 21 -17.22 -9.63 9.01
N PHE A 22 -16.08 -9.57 8.33
CA PHE A 22 -15.09 -8.52 8.52
C PHE A 22 -15.68 -7.12 8.33
N ALA A 23 -16.45 -6.89 7.25
CA ALA A 23 -17.10 -5.60 7.02
C ALA A 23 -18.07 -5.22 8.16
N LYS A 24 -18.84 -6.17 8.68
CA LYS A 24 -19.73 -5.95 9.84
C LYS A 24 -18.94 -5.61 11.09
N ILE A 25 -17.86 -6.33 11.37
CA ILE A 25 -16.94 -6.08 12.50
C ILE A 25 -16.40 -4.65 12.41
N ILE A 26 -15.80 -4.29 11.27
CA ILE A 26 -15.22 -2.95 11.06
C ILE A 26 -16.28 -1.86 11.23
N HIS A 27 -17.47 -2.03 10.66
CA HIS A 27 -18.57 -1.08 10.85
C HIS A 27 -18.99 -0.94 12.31
N ASN A 28 -19.08 -2.06 13.05
CA ASN A 28 -19.50 -2.03 14.45
C ASN A 28 -18.48 -1.35 15.37
N TYR A 29 -17.18 -1.55 15.13
CA TYR A 29 -16.12 -0.98 15.96
C TYR A 29 -15.77 0.47 15.61
N TYR A 30 -15.79 0.81 14.32
CA TYR A 30 -15.24 2.09 13.83
C TYR A 30 -16.28 2.96 13.11
N GLY A 31 -17.51 2.49 12.93
CA GLY A 31 -18.54 3.18 12.15
C GLY A 31 -18.96 4.55 12.71
N SER A 32 -18.71 4.81 13.99
CA SER A 32 -18.98 6.09 14.64
C SER A 32 -17.81 7.08 14.57
N TYR A 33 -16.65 6.66 14.07
CA TYR A 33 -15.46 7.53 13.99
C TYR A 33 -15.57 8.52 12.83
N SER A 34 -14.92 9.67 13.00
CA SER A 34 -14.90 10.71 11.98
C SER A 34 -14.32 10.18 10.68
N GLY A 35 -14.88 10.61 9.55
CA GLY A 35 -14.40 10.20 8.23
C GLY A 35 -14.62 8.72 7.89
N PHE A 36 -15.38 7.97 8.71
CA PHE A 36 -15.62 6.54 8.45
C PHE A 36 -16.22 6.30 7.06
N ARG A 37 -15.56 5.45 6.27
CA ARG A 37 -16.01 5.00 4.94
C ARG A 37 -15.68 3.54 4.80
N LEU A 38 -16.66 2.71 4.45
CA LEU A 38 -16.44 1.30 4.13
C LEU A 38 -16.81 1.02 2.67
N LYS A 39 -15.93 0.31 1.95
CA LYS A 39 -16.10 -0.01 0.53
C LYS A 39 -15.77 -1.47 0.28
N ASN A 40 -16.68 -2.17 -0.38
CA ASN A 40 -16.41 -3.46 -1.01
C ASN A 40 -16.00 -3.21 -2.46
N LYS A 41 -14.89 -3.79 -2.90
CA LYS A 41 -14.42 -3.64 -4.28
C LYS A 41 -13.85 -4.97 -4.80
N THR A 42 -13.57 -5.01 -6.09
CA THR A 42 -12.71 -6.04 -6.68
C THR A 42 -11.46 -5.36 -7.23
N ILE A 43 -10.29 -5.83 -6.83
CA ILE A 43 -8.99 -5.33 -7.30
C ILE A 43 -8.23 -6.52 -7.86
N ARG A 44 -7.79 -6.43 -9.13
CA ARG A 44 -7.06 -7.51 -9.82
C ARG A 44 -7.75 -8.88 -9.69
N GLY A 45 -9.07 -8.89 -9.86
CA GLY A 45 -9.90 -10.11 -9.77
C GLY A 45 -10.14 -10.65 -8.35
N LYS A 46 -9.61 -10.01 -7.30
CA LYS A 46 -9.83 -10.43 -5.91
C LYS A 46 -10.83 -9.49 -5.21
N PRO A 47 -11.82 -10.02 -4.48
CA PRO A 47 -12.70 -9.20 -3.67
C PRO A 47 -11.94 -8.65 -2.47
N ILE A 48 -12.20 -7.40 -2.12
CA ILE A 48 -11.56 -6.71 -1.00
C ILE A 48 -12.58 -5.91 -0.20
N VAL A 49 -12.28 -5.70 1.08
CA VAL A 49 -12.95 -4.72 1.96
C VAL A 49 -11.92 -3.66 2.31
N LYS A 50 -12.24 -2.40 2.01
CA LYS A 50 -11.45 -1.24 2.40
C LYS A 50 -12.26 -0.37 3.35
N ALA A 51 -11.69 0.02 4.48
CA ALA A 51 -12.27 1.01 5.37
C ALA A 51 -11.29 2.14 5.65
N ASN A 52 -11.80 3.35 5.76
CA ASN A 52 -11.03 4.52 6.20
C ASN A 52 -11.75 5.16 7.38
N PHE A 53 -11.01 5.69 8.36
CA PHE A 53 -11.54 6.49 9.46
C PHE A 53 -10.42 7.29 10.10
N THR A 54 -10.77 8.36 10.81
CA THR A 54 -9.81 9.14 11.58
C THR A 54 -9.91 8.77 13.06
N TYR A 55 -8.77 8.51 13.69
CA TYR A 55 -8.68 8.32 15.13
C TYR A 55 -7.47 9.10 15.66
N GLN A 56 -7.75 10.02 16.59
CA GLN A 56 -6.79 11.05 17.02
C GLN A 56 -6.29 11.83 15.79
N GLU A 57 -4.97 11.97 15.63
CA GLU A 57 -4.33 12.71 14.54
C GLU A 57 -4.05 11.83 13.29
N PHE A 58 -4.49 10.57 13.28
CA PHE A 58 -4.17 9.61 12.22
C PHE A 58 -5.40 9.28 11.37
N GLU A 59 -5.23 9.27 10.04
CA GLU A 59 -6.15 8.61 9.12
C GLU A 59 -5.73 7.14 9.00
N PHE A 60 -6.63 6.25 9.39
CA PHE A 60 -6.44 4.81 9.25
C PHE A 60 -7.03 4.34 7.94
N GLU A 61 -6.33 3.42 7.29
CA GLU A 61 -6.81 2.65 6.15
C GLU A 61 -6.68 1.16 6.45
N LEU A 62 -7.81 0.47 6.53
CA LEU A 62 -7.86 -0.98 6.70
C LEU A 62 -8.17 -1.63 5.36
N PHE A 63 -7.34 -2.58 4.95
CA PHE A 63 -7.48 -3.30 3.70
C PHE A 63 -7.46 -4.81 3.93
N GLY A 64 -8.62 -5.44 3.80
CA GLY A 64 -8.79 -6.89 3.93
C GLY A 64 -8.98 -7.56 2.57
N GLN A 65 -8.20 -8.61 2.31
CA GLN A 65 -8.36 -9.45 1.11
C GLN A 65 -8.06 -10.93 1.41
N PRO A 66 -8.63 -11.89 0.66
CA PRO A 66 -8.45 -13.32 0.88
C PRO A 66 -7.12 -13.80 0.28
N GLN A 67 -6.01 -13.27 0.80
CA GLN A 67 -4.66 -13.60 0.36
C GLN A 67 -3.66 -13.39 1.50
N PRO A 68 -2.67 -14.29 1.68
CA PRO A 68 -1.61 -14.11 2.67
C PRO A 68 -0.93 -12.75 2.56
N VAL A 69 -0.70 -12.10 3.71
CA VAL A 69 -0.06 -10.77 3.81
C VAL A 69 1.24 -10.73 2.99
N ALA A 70 2.06 -11.78 3.10
CA ALA A 70 3.34 -11.89 2.41
C ALA A 70 3.24 -11.89 0.88
N GLU A 71 2.06 -12.18 0.31
CA GLU A 71 1.83 -12.20 -1.13
C GLU A 71 1.03 -10.98 -1.62
N GLN A 72 0.56 -10.12 -0.70
CA GLN A 72 -0.20 -8.94 -1.08
C GLN A 72 0.72 -7.89 -1.68
N TYR A 73 0.22 -7.17 -2.69
CA TYR A 73 1.03 -6.23 -3.47
C TYR A 73 1.67 -5.15 -2.60
N ALA A 74 0.91 -4.56 -1.66
CA ALA A 74 1.44 -3.55 -0.74
C ALA A 74 2.64 -4.06 0.08
N TYR A 75 2.60 -5.32 0.54
CA TYR A 75 3.74 -5.92 1.24
C TYR A 75 4.93 -6.16 0.30
N LEU A 76 4.67 -6.75 -0.87
CA LEU A 76 5.71 -7.03 -1.86
C LEU A 76 6.41 -5.74 -2.33
N HIS A 77 5.65 -4.68 -2.62
CA HIS A 77 6.18 -3.35 -2.94
C HIS A 77 7.02 -2.82 -1.79
N MET A 78 6.53 -2.85 -0.55
CA MET A 78 7.29 -2.41 0.61
C MET A 78 8.64 -3.13 0.75
N ILE A 79 8.70 -4.44 0.49
CA ILE A 79 9.96 -5.20 0.54
C ILE A 79 10.93 -4.76 -0.58
N ILE A 80 10.44 -4.64 -1.82
CA ILE A 80 11.26 -4.21 -2.97
C ILE A 80 11.77 -2.78 -2.76
N GLU A 81 10.90 -1.86 -2.36
CA GLU A 81 11.22 -0.46 -2.11
C GLU A 81 12.25 -0.33 -1.00
N LYS A 82 12.07 -1.06 0.11
CA LYS A 82 13.04 -1.10 1.20
C LYS A 82 14.40 -1.61 0.72
N TYR A 83 14.44 -2.72 -0.01
CA TYR A 83 15.67 -3.27 -0.56
C TYR A 83 16.40 -2.24 -1.44
N LEU A 84 15.67 -1.56 -2.35
CA LEU A 84 16.24 -0.55 -3.24
C LEU A 84 16.77 0.67 -2.49
N LEU A 85 16.11 1.10 -1.42
CA LEU A 85 16.58 2.20 -0.58
C LEU A 85 17.81 1.82 0.23
N ASP A 86 17.90 0.58 0.70
CA ASP A 86 19.05 0.07 1.43
C ASP A 86 20.28 -0.03 0.49
N GLU A 87 20.09 -0.51 -0.75
CA GLU A 87 21.14 -0.59 -1.77
C GLU A 87 21.52 0.78 -2.37
N HIS A 88 20.61 1.74 -2.37
CA HIS A 88 20.80 3.06 -2.94
C HIS A 88 20.38 4.18 -1.98
N PRO A 89 21.16 4.48 -0.92
CA PRO A 89 20.79 5.47 0.09
C PRO A 89 20.49 6.87 -0.46
N LEU A 90 21.13 7.25 -1.57
CA LEU A 90 20.91 8.53 -2.26
C LEU A 90 19.56 8.62 -3.01
N TRP A 91 18.84 7.50 -3.19
CA TRP A 91 17.54 7.50 -3.85
C TRP A 91 16.45 8.10 -2.98
N LYS A 92 16.61 8.06 -1.66
CA LYS A 92 15.61 8.59 -0.73
C LYS A 92 15.21 10.03 -1.04
N SER A 93 16.19 10.91 -1.28
CA SER A 93 15.93 12.31 -1.61
C SER A 93 15.32 12.48 -3.01
N LYS A 94 15.70 11.65 -3.97
CA LYS A 94 15.13 11.66 -5.33
C LYS A 94 13.68 11.18 -5.35
N ILE A 95 13.38 10.10 -4.64
CA ILE A 95 12.00 9.59 -4.47
C ILE A 95 11.16 10.66 -3.76
N PHE A 96 11.70 11.32 -2.74
CA PHE A 96 10.99 12.42 -2.09
C PHE A 96 10.66 13.57 -3.08
N ALA A 97 11.63 14.01 -3.89
CA ALA A 97 11.40 15.04 -4.90
C ALA A 97 10.34 14.63 -5.94
N LEU A 98 10.39 13.39 -6.44
CA LEU A 98 9.38 12.86 -7.37
C LEU A 98 7.98 12.79 -6.74
N LYS A 99 7.90 12.48 -5.44
CA LYS A 99 6.62 12.49 -4.72
C LYS A 99 6.05 13.90 -4.55
N GLU A 100 6.90 14.90 -4.32
CA GLU A 100 6.49 16.32 -4.30
C GLU A 100 5.98 16.79 -5.67
N GLU A 101 6.46 16.20 -6.76
CA GLU A 101 5.93 16.42 -8.12
C GLU A 101 4.60 15.68 -8.37
N GLY A 102 4.07 14.96 -7.38
CA GLY A 102 2.77 14.29 -7.42
C GLY A 102 2.81 12.82 -7.83
N LEU A 103 4.00 12.22 -7.99
CA LEU A 103 4.11 10.79 -8.28
C LEU A 103 3.80 9.96 -7.02
N LYS A 104 3.10 8.84 -7.20
CA LYS A 104 3.01 7.81 -6.15
C LYS A 104 4.35 7.12 -5.97
N THR A 105 4.52 6.46 -4.83
CA THR A 105 5.77 5.77 -4.47
C THR A 105 6.20 4.77 -5.54
N GLU A 106 5.32 3.86 -5.95
CA GLU A 106 5.64 2.82 -6.94
C GLU A 106 5.99 3.44 -8.32
N GLN A 107 5.31 4.53 -8.69
CA GLN A 107 5.61 5.29 -9.91
C GLN A 107 7.00 5.93 -9.85
N ALA A 108 7.37 6.51 -8.71
CA ALA A 108 8.68 7.12 -8.51
C ALA A 108 9.80 6.06 -8.61
N PHE A 109 9.61 4.87 -8.02
CA PHE A 109 10.56 3.76 -8.17
C PHE A 109 10.64 3.26 -9.62
N CYS A 110 9.50 3.11 -10.31
CA CYS A 110 9.50 2.76 -11.73
C CYS A 110 10.26 3.78 -12.58
N ALA A 111 10.07 5.08 -12.33
CA ALA A 111 10.80 6.14 -13.02
C ALA A 111 12.31 6.06 -12.78
N MET A 112 12.74 5.83 -11.52
CA MET A 112 14.15 5.66 -11.16
C MET A 112 14.79 4.42 -11.81
N LEU A 113 14.02 3.36 -11.99
CA LEU A 113 14.47 2.10 -12.60
C LEU A 113 14.30 2.05 -14.13
N GLY A 114 13.67 3.07 -14.74
CA GLY A 114 13.33 3.07 -16.16
C GLY A 114 12.30 1.99 -16.55
N LEU A 115 11.43 1.59 -15.61
CA LEU A 115 10.36 0.62 -15.86
C LEU A 115 9.16 1.29 -16.54
N THR A 116 8.48 0.55 -17.42
CA THR A 116 7.30 1.02 -18.14
C THR A 116 6.11 0.10 -17.92
N GLY A 117 4.90 0.59 -18.18
CA GLY A 117 3.65 -0.15 -17.98
C GLY A 117 2.95 0.21 -16.67
N ASP A 118 2.19 -0.74 -16.13
CA ASP A 118 1.52 -0.57 -14.83
C ASP A 118 2.57 -0.60 -13.70
N PRO A 119 2.69 0.46 -12.87
CA PRO A 119 3.71 0.54 -11.83
C PRO A 119 3.61 -0.56 -10.77
N TYR A 120 2.40 -1.02 -10.45
CA TYR A 120 2.20 -2.05 -9.43
C TYR A 120 2.70 -3.40 -9.94
N GLU A 121 2.40 -3.76 -11.19
CA GLU A 121 2.90 -5.01 -11.78
C GLU A 121 4.40 -4.93 -12.11
N ALA A 122 4.84 -3.83 -12.72
CA ALA A 122 6.21 -3.67 -13.19
C ALA A 122 7.24 -3.76 -12.05
N LEU A 123 6.93 -3.19 -10.89
CA LEU A 123 7.82 -3.23 -9.73
C LEU A 123 7.91 -4.65 -9.13
N ILE A 124 6.80 -5.40 -9.08
CA ILE A 124 6.80 -6.81 -8.65
C ILE A 124 7.59 -7.69 -9.62
N ASP A 125 7.38 -7.51 -10.92
CA ASP A 125 8.12 -8.26 -11.95
C ASP A 125 9.62 -7.96 -11.87
N TYR A 126 10.01 -6.71 -11.60
CA TYR A 126 11.41 -6.36 -11.32
C TYR A 126 11.94 -7.12 -10.10
N GLY A 127 11.20 -7.11 -8.97
CA GLY A 127 11.56 -7.80 -7.75
C GLY A 127 11.81 -9.30 -7.95
N ARG A 128 10.90 -9.97 -8.65
CA ARG A 128 11.02 -11.40 -8.99
C ARG A 128 12.22 -11.70 -9.88
N LYS A 129 12.42 -10.92 -10.94
CA LYS A 129 13.57 -11.09 -11.87
C LYS A 129 14.92 -10.92 -11.17
N ARG A 130 14.96 -10.09 -10.12
CA ARG A 130 16.15 -9.82 -9.31
C ARG A 130 16.26 -10.72 -8.08
N GLN A 131 15.31 -11.63 -7.86
CA GLN A 131 15.25 -12.53 -6.69
C GLN A 131 15.23 -11.77 -5.35
N ILE A 132 14.58 -10.60 -5.32
CA ILE A 132 14.34 -9.82 -4.10
C ILE A 132 13.13 -10.37 -3.35
N ILE A 133 12.13 -10.83 -4.11
CA ILE A 133 10.88 -11.46 -3.66
C ILE A 133 10.57 -12.70 -4.51
#